data_AF-A0A4R5JSE1-F1
#
_entry.id   AF-A0A4R5JSE1-F1
#
_cell.length_a   1.000
_cell.length_b   1.000
_cell.length_c   1.000
_cell.angle_alpha   90.00
_cell.angle_beta   90.00
_cell.angle_gamma   90.00
#
_symmetry.space_group_name_H-M   'P 1'
#
loop_
_entity.id
_entity.type
_entity.pdbx_description
1 polymer ?
#
loop_
_entity_poly.entity_id
_entity_poly.type
_entity_poly.pdbx_seq_one_letter_code
_entity_poly.pdbx_strand_id
1 'polypeptide(L)'
;MNLPANAQNALNSFEQASGWEQRARLLMQWGERLAPLSEEEQSDANRVHGCESQVWLVAEQRDGQWHFKGASDARIIRGLLALLFVRVEGLSSADLQQLDLPAWFNQLGLGRQLSPSRSNGLNAVLQRMAQLAAGS
;
A
#
# COMPACT_ATOMS: atom_id res chain seq x y z
N MET A 1 18.93 -1.71 0.94
CA MET A 1 17.98 -2.25 1.94
C MET A 1 17.40 -3.53 1.40
N ASN A 2 17.31 -4.57 2.23
CA ASN A 2 16.62 -5.80 1.85
C ASN A 2 15.11 -5.58 1.92
N LEU A 3 14.38 -6.13 0.95
CA LEU A 3 12.91 -6.08 0.95
C LEU A 3 12.36 -6.95 2.10
N PRO A 4 11.25 -6.55 2.74
CA PRO A 4 10.52 -7.44 3.64
C PRO A 4 10.16 -8.75 2.93
N ALA A 5 10.11 -9.86 3.67
CA ALA A 5 9.84 -11.19 3.08
C ALA A 5 8.54 -11.22 2.25
N ASN A 6 7.49 -10.55 2.72
CA ASN A 6 6.22 -10.46 1.99
C ASN A 6 6.31 -9.61 0.72
N ALA A 7 7.14 -8.56 0.71
CA ALA A 7 7.43 -7.80 -0.50
C ALA A 7 8.17 -8.64 -1.53
N GLN A 8 9.16 -9.46 -1.10
CA GLN A 8 9.84 -10.39 -2.00
C GLN A 8 8.87 -11.44 -2.57
N ASN A 9 7.98 -11.99 -1.75
CA ASN A 9 6.95 -12.93 -2.20
C ASN A 9 5.99 -12.29 -3.21
N ALA A 10 5.64 -11.02 -3.03
CA ALA A 10 4.86 -10.27 -3.99
C ALA A 10 5.59 -10.14 -5.33
N LEU A 11 6.85 -9.70 -5.32
CA LEU A 11 7.66 -9.61 -6.55
C LEU A 11 7.70 -10.93 -7.31
N ASN A 12 8.07 -12.03 -6.62
CA ASN A 12 8.16 -13.36 -7.23
C ASN A 12 6.83 -13.78 -7.88
N SER A 13 5.70 -13.49 -7.23
CA SER A 13 4.36 -13.84 -7.74
C SER A 13 3.98 -13.01 -8.97
N PHE A 14 4.28 -11.71 -8.98
CA PHE A 14 3.95 -10.81 -10.08
C PHE A 14 4.90 -10.94 -11.28
N GLU A 15 6.13 -11.40 -11.05
CA GLU A 15 7.10 -11.75 -12.10
C GLU A 15 6.63 -12.96 -12.91
N GLN A 16 6.07 -13.98 -12.24
CA GLN A 16 5.53 -15.18 -12.88
C GLN A 16 4.19 -14.95 -13.61
N ALA A 17 3.53 -13.82 -13.35
CA ALA A 17 2.23 -13.51 -13.93
C ALA A 17 2.35 -13.17 -15.42
N SER A 18 1.72 -14.00 -16.26
CA SER A 18 1.66 -13.82 -17.70
C SER A 18 0.56 -12.82 -18.08
N GLY A 19 0.97 -11.57 -18.29
CA GLY A 19 0.08 -10.50 -18.77
C GLY A 19 -0.81 -9.88 -17.69
N TRP A 20 -1.70 -8.98 -18.11
CA TRP A 20 -2.50 -8.16 -17.20
C TRP A 20 -3.54 -8.96 -16.44
N GLU A 21 -4.23 -9.89 -17.09
CA GLU A 21 -5.33 -10.64 -16.47
C GLU A 21 -4.89 -11.40 -15.22
N GLN A 22 -3.71 -12.04 -15.26
CA GLN A 22 -3.14 -12.74 -14.11
C GLN A 22 -2.70 -11.75 -13.01
N ARG A 23 -2.09 -10.62 -13.38
CA ARG A 23 -1.72 -9.56 -12.41
C ARG A 23 -2.93 -8.96 -11.73
N ALA A 24 -4.03 -8.75 -12.46
CA ALA A 24 -5.28 -8.25 -11.88
C ALA A 24 -5.87 -9.25 -10.88
N ARG A 25 -5.85 -10.56 -11.18
CA ARG A 25 -6.25 -11.60 -10.23
C ARG A 25 -5.38 -11.61 -8.98
N LEU A 26 -4.07 -11.59 -9.13
CA LEU A 26 -3.13 -11.51 -7.99
C LEU A 26 -3.41 -10.26 -7.16
N LEU A 27 -3.60 -9.11 -7.80
CA LEU A 27 -3.91 -7.85 -7.12
C LEU A 27 -5.16 -7.97 -6.24
N MET A 28 -6.23 -8.60 -6.73
CA MET A 28 -7.43 -8.85 -5.92
C MET A 28 -7.13 -9.78 -4.73
N GLN A 29 -6.40 -10.87 -4.94
CA GLN A 29 -6.02 -11.82 -3.88
C GLN A 29 -5.17 -11.16 -2.80
N TRP A 30 -4.25 -10.26 -3.17
CA TRP A 30 -3.48 -9.48 -2.21
C TRP A 30 -4.37 -8.52 -1.41
N GLY A 31 -5.35 -7.89 -2.07
CA GLY A 31 -6.32 -7.01 -1.40
C GLY A 31 -7.23 -7.74 -0.38
N GLU A 32 -7.45 -9.04 -0.57
CA GLU A 32 -8.18 -9.91 0.37
C GLU A 32 -7.36 -10.27 1.62
N ARG A 33 -6.02 -10.14 1.56
CA ARG A 33 -5.12 -10.38 2.71
C ARG A 33 -5.04 -9.22 3.69
N LEU A 34 -5.58 -8.06 3.34
CA LEU A 34 -5.62 -6.91 4.25
C LEU A 34 -6.43 -7.27 5.50
N ALA A 35 -5.84 -6.99 6.67
CA ALA A 35 -6.57 -7.08 7.92
C ALA A 35 -7.79 -6.14 7.86
N PRO A 36 -8.99 -6.61 8.25
CA PRO A 36 -10.16 -5.76 8.31
C PRO A 36 -9.95 -4.65 9.34
N LEU A 37 -10.48 -3.47 9.05
CA LEU A 37 -10.55 -2.38 10.01
C LEU A 37 -11.85 -2.49 10.83
N SER A 38 -11.80 -2.20 12.12
CA SER A 38 -12.99 -2.04 12.96
C SER A 38 -13.83 -0.82 12.50
N GLU A 39 -15.05 -0.70 13.02
CA GLU A 39 -15.90 0.46 12.72
C GLU A 39 -15.27 1.77 13.24
N GLU A 40 -14.59 1.72 14.39
CA GLU A 40 -13.88 2.87 14.96
C GLU A 40 -12.63 3.22 14.15
N GLU A 41 -11.93 2.21 13.62
CA GLU A 41 -10.79 2.41 12.72
C GLU A 41 -11.23 3.02 11.37
N GLN A 42 -12.46 2.75 10.92
CA GLN A 42 -13.07 3.37 9.72
C GLN A 42 -13.72 4.75 10.01
N SER A 43 -13.13 5.53 10.91
CA SER A 43 -13.56 6.89 11.22
C SER A 43 -12.94 7.96 10.30
N ASP A 44 -13.52 9.15 10.26
CA ASP A 44 -12.99 10.28 9.49
C ASP A 44 -11.56 10.68 9.93
N ALA A 45 -11.15 10.39 11.17
CA ALA A 45 -9.79 10.65 11.66
C ALA A 45 -8.70 9.83 10.92
N ASN A 46 -9.06 8.62 10.47
CA ASN A 46 -8.17 7.74 9.72
C ASN A 46 -8.34 7.88 8.21
N ARG A 47 -9.22 8.77 7.76
CA ARG A 47 -9.54 8.94 6.35
C ARG A 47 -8.37 9.62 5.61
N VAL A 48 -8.06 9.08 4.44
CA VAL A 48 -7.09 9.67 3.52
C VAL A 48 -7.84 10.49 2.48
N HIS A 49 -7.55 11.79 2.43
CA HIS A 49 -8.11 12.69 1.43
C HIS A 49 -7.24 12.72 0.16
N GLY A 50 -7.85 13.03 -1.00
CA GLY A 50 -7.14 13.07 -2.29
C GLY A 50 -7.23 11.78 -3.11
N CYS A 51 -7.89 10.75 -2.58
CA CYS A 51 -8.29 9.56 -3.32
C CYS A 51 -9.67 9.75 -3.96
N GLU A 52 -9.88 9.24 -5.18
CA GLU A 52 -11.24 9.19 -5.79
C GLU A 52 -12.15 8.21 -5.04
N SER A 53 -11.57 7.12 -4.54
CA SER A 53 -12.24 6.12 -3.69
C SER A 53 -12.04 6.47 -2.22
N GLN A 54 -12.91 5.98 -1.35
CA GLN A 54 -12.71 6.12 0.09
C GLN A 54 -11.52 5.24 0.52
N VAL A 55 -10.62 5.81 1.33
CA VAL A 55 -9.47 5.12 1.87
C VAL A 55 -9.31 5.49 3.33
N TRP A 56 -9.06 4.50 4.17
CA TRP A 56 -8.68 4.66 5.56
C TRP A 56 -7.31 4.05 5.79
N LEU A 57 -6.51 4.69 6.62
CA LEU A 57 -5.17 4.28 6.97
C LEU A 57 -4.99 4.39 8.48
N VAL A 58 -4.61 3.28 9.10
CA VAL A 58 -4.19 3.20 10.50
C VAL A 58 -2.70 2.90 10.52
N ALA A 59 -1.95 3.64 11.33
CA ALA A 59 -0.52 3.44 11.52
C ALA A 59 -0.23 3.10 12.98
N GLU A 60 0.61 2.11 13.19
CA GLU A 60 1.12 1.72 14.50
C GLU A 60 2.65 1.65 14.41
N GLN A 61 3.33 2.18 15.43
CA GLN A 61 4.78 2.03 15.55
C GLN A 61 5.10 1.03 16.67
N ARG A 62 5.93 0.03 16.36
CA ARG A 62 6.39 -0.99 17.30
C ARG A 62 7.90 -1.09 17.20
N ASP A 63 8.61 -0.89 18.31
CA ASP A 63 10.08 -0.95 18.35
C ASP A 63 10.78 -0.08 17.29
N GLY A 64 10.21 1.12 17.03
CA GLY A 64 10.73 2.06 16.02
C GLY A 64 10.38 1.72 14.57
N GLN A 65 9.61 0.66 14.34
CA GLN A 65 9.21 0.17 13.02
C GLN A 65 7.73 0.44 12.74
N TRP A 66 7.42 0.78 11.50
CA TRP A 66 6.06 1.11 11.07
C TRP A 66 5.28 -0.11 10.60
N HIS A 67 4.03 -0.19 11.06
CA HIS A 67 3.02 -1.15 10.64
C HIS A 67 1.75 -0.42 10.22
N PHE A 68 1.15 -0.84 9.10
CA PHE A 68 -0.01 -0.15 8.54
C PHE A 68 -1.16 -1.12 8.29
N LYS A 69 -2.38 -0.65 8.58
CA LYS A 69 -3.63 -1.26 8.15
C LYS A 69 -4.40 -0.25 7.31
N GLY A 70 -5.29 -0.75 6.45
CA GLY A 70 -6.10 0.14 5.65
C GLY A 70 -7.23 -0.57 4.95
N ALA A 71 -8.22 0.21 4.56
CA ALA A 71 -9.39 -0.24 3.84
C ALA A 71 -9.69 0.72 2.68
N SER A 72 -10.39 0.21 1.67
CA SER A 72 -10.97 1.03 0.61
C SER A 72 -12.23 0.37 0.05
N ASP A 73 -13.20 1.18 -0.35
CA ASP A 73 -14.40 0.74 -1.07
C ASP A 73 -14.07 0.25 -2.51
N ALA A 74 -12.94 0.68 -3.08
CA ALA A 74 -12.48 0.23 -4.38
C ALA A 74 -11.58 -1.02 -4.28
N ARG A 75 -12.04 -2.14 -4.87
CA ARG A 75 -11.30 -3.42 -4.89
C ARG A 75 -9.87 -3.31 -5.44
N ILE A 76 -9.68 -2.51 -6.50
CA ILE A 76 -8.35 -2.32 -7.09
C ILE A 76 -7.41 -1.53 -6.16
N ILE A 77 -7.94 -0.54 -5.45
CA ILE A 77 -7.17 0.25 -4.49
C ILE A 77 -6.80 -0.61 -3.29
N ARG A 78 -7.69 -1.48 -2.79
CA ARG A 78 -7.34 -2.47 -1.76
C ARG A 78 -6.15 -3.33 -2.16
N GLY A 79 -6.12 -3.84 -3.39
CA GLY A 79 -4.98 -4.61 -3.87
C GLY A 79 -3.68 -3.80 -3.91
N LEU A 80 -3.74 -2.55 -4.35
CA LEU A 80 -2.58 -1.66 -4.39
C LEU A 80 -2.09 -1.29 -2.99
N LEU A 81 -3.01 -1.05 -2.04
CA LEU A 81 -2.71 -0.82 -0.63
C LEU A 81 -2.01 -2.04 -0.01
N ALA A 82 -2.49 -3.25 -0.29
CA ALA A 82 -1.84 -4.47 0.20
C ALA A 82 -0.38 -4.57 -0.27
N LEU A 83 -0.11 -4.26 -1.54
CA LEU A 83 1.24 -4.27 -2.09
C LEU A 83 2.11 -3.13 -1.55
N LEU A 84 1.52 -1.99 -1.22
CA LEU A 84 2.22 -0.91 -0.53
C LEU A 84 2.58 -1.33 0.90
N PHE A 85 1.63 -1.85 1.67
CA PHE A 85 1.84 -2.21 3.07
C PHE A 85 2.92 -3.27 3.22
N VAL A 86 2.93 -4.32 2.41
CA VAL A 86 4.01 -5.33 2.47
C VAL A 86 5.38 -4.75 2.12
N ARG A 87 5.44 -3.66 1.35
CA ARG A 87 6.68 -2.97 0.98
C ARG A 87 7.19 -2.06 2.10
N VAL A 88 6.30 -1.46 2.86
CA VAL A 88 6.64 -0.53 3.96
C VAL A 88 6.64 -1.20 5.34
N GLU A 89 6.22 -2.46 5.41
CA GLU A 89 6.19 -3.24 6.64
C GLU A 89 7.56 -3.27 7.31
N GLY A 90 7.61 -2.84 8.57
CA GLY A 90 8.82 -2.89 9.39
C GLY A 90 9.83 -1.77 9.08
N LEU A 91 9.50 -0.81 8.22
CA LEU A 91 10.43 0.28 7.90
C LEU A 91 10.56 1.28 9.05
N SER A 92 11.74 1.89 9.16
CA SER A 92 11.95 3.08 9.98
C SER A 92 11.33 4.31 9.32
N SER A 93 11.14 5.41 10.08
CA SER A 93 10.69 6.68 9.48
C SER A 93 11.63 7.18 8.37
N ALA A 94 12.95 6.97 8.52
CA ALA A 94 13.95 7.35 7.52
C ALA A 94 13.81 6.54 6.22
N ASP A 95 13.62 5.22 6.32
CA ASP A 95 13.47 4.35 5.15
C ASP A 95 12.12 4.59 4.45
N LEU A 96 11.06 4.87 5.21
CA LEU A 96 9.74 5.20 4.68
C LEU A 96 9.78 6.48 3.82
N GLN A 97 10.51 7.51 4.28
CA GLN A 97 10.67 8.78 3.53
C GLN A 97 11.45 8.61 2.22
N GLN A 98 12.27 7.56 2.11
CA GLN A 98 13.06 7.26 0.91
C GLN A 98 12.31 6.32 -0.06
N LEU A 99 11.06 5.98 0.19
CA LEU A 99 10.30 5.05 -0.63
C LEU A 99 10.03 5.63 -2.03
N ASP A 100 10.60 5.00 -3.06
CA ASP A 100 10.23 5.23 -4.45
C ASP A 100 9.02 4.35 -4.84
N LEU A 101 7.84 4.92 -4.68
CA LEU A 101 6.56 4.27 -4.96
C LEU A 101 6.37 3.92 -6.45
N PRO A 102 6.66 4.81 -7.42
CA PRO A 102 6.66 4.44 -8.84
C PRO A 102 7.58 3.27 -9.15
N ALA A 103 8.82 3.26 -8.64
CA ALA A 103 9.76 2.17 -8.88
C ALA A 103 9.22 0.83 -8.35
N TRP A 104 8.62 0.83 -7.16
CA TRP A 104 8.00 -0.36 -6.58
C TRP A 104 6.91 -0.97 -7.47
N PHE A 105 5.95 -0.17 -7.93
CA PHE A 105 4.88 -0.68 -8.79
C PHE A 105 5.34 -1.00 -10.22
N ASN A 106 6.42 -0.37 -10.69
CA ASN A 106 7.07 -0.74 -11.94
C ASN A 106 7.70 -2.14 -11.85
N GLN A 107 8.39 -2.46 -10.75
CA GLN A 107 8.96 -3.80 -10.52
C GLN A 107 7.89 -4.90 -10.48
N LEU A 108 6.71 -4.59 -9.93
CA LEU A 108 5.55 -5.49 -9.93
C LEU A 108 4.87 -5.61 -11.31
N GLY A 109 5.33 -4.89 -12.33
CA GLY A 109 4.72 -4.86 -13.66
C GLY A 109 3.34 -4.18 -13.68
N LEU A 110 3.05 -3.31 -12.70
CA LEU A 110 1.77 -2.63 -12.51
C LEU A 110 1.79 -1.15 -12.94
N GLY A 111 2.96 -0.58 -13.25
CA GLY A 111 3.10 0.84 -13.59
C GLY A 111 2.14 1.34 -14.69
N ARG A 112 1.98 0.56 -15.78
CA ARG A 112 1.07 0.91 -16.88
C ARG A 112 -0.42 0.93 -16.51
N GLN A 113 -0.77 0.37 -15.35
CA GLN A 113 -2.15 0.19 -14.88
C GLN A 113 -2.52 1.19 -13.79
N LEU A 114 -1.53 1.96 -13.33
CA LEU A 114 -1.74 3.12 -12.47
C LEU A 114 -2.13 4.30 -13.35
N SER A 115 -3.44 4.43 -13.61
CA SER A 115 -3.98 5.67 -14.17
C SER A 115 -3.56 6.87 -13.30
N PRO A 116 -3.57 8.10 -13.84
CA PRO A 116 -3.23 9.29 -13.06
C PRO A 116 -3.99 9.38 -11.73
N SER A 117 -5.29 9.06 -11.74
CA SER A 117 -6.13 9.00 -10.54
C SER A 117 -5.62 8.00 -9.48
N ARG A 118 -5.29 6.75 -9.87
CA ARG A 118 -4.80 5.73 -8.95
C ARG A 118 -3.43 6.07 -8.39
N SER A 119 -2.56 6.62 -9.22
CA SER A 119 -1.25 7.11 -8.81
C SER A 119 -1.39 8.22 -7.78
N ASN A 120 -2.29 9.18 -8.02
CA ASN A 120 -2.56 10.28 -7.09
C ASN A 120 -3.11 9.76 -5.76
N GLY A 121 -4.06 8.82 -5.78
CA GLY A 121 -4.58 8.20 -4.56
C GLY A 121 -3.50 7.49 -3.74
N LEU A 122 -2.63 6.69 -4.38
CA LEU A 122 -1.53 6.03 -3.66
C LEU A 122 -0.48 7.03 -3.14
N ASN A 123 -0.21 8.10 -3.88
CA ASN A 123 0.66 9.17 -3.40
C ASN A 123 0.06 9.88 -2.18
N ALA A 124 -1.25 10.12 -2.15
CA ALA A 124 -1.93 10.69 -0.99
C ALA A 124 -1.81 9.78 0.25
N VAL A 125 -1.92 8.46 0.05
CA VAL A 125 -1.68 7.47 1.12
C VAL A 125 -0.24 7.53 1.62
N LEU A 126 0.76 7.54 0.72
CA LEU A 126 2.17 7.63 1.11
C LEU A 126 2.48 8.94 1.85
N GLN A 127 1.91 10.06 1.40
CA GLN A 127 2.01 11.34 2.09
C GLN A 127 1.42 11.28 3.50
N ARG A 128 0.25 10.64 3.66
CA ARG A 128 -0.36 10.43 4.98
C ARG A 128 0.53 9.57 5.88
N MET A 129 1.13 8.49 5.36
CA MET A 129 2.10 7.67 6.10
C MET A 129 3.29 8.52 6.58
N ALA A 130 3.86 9.34 5.69
CA ALA A 130 4.99 10.21 6.02
C ALA A 130 4.62 11.27 7.08
N GLN A 131 3.41 11.84 7.03
CA GLN A 131 2.92 12.77 8.04
C GLN A 131 2.78 12.11 9.41
N LEU A 132 2.18 10.91 9.46
CA LEU A 132 2.05 10.14 10.69
C LEU A 132 3.44 9.80 11.27
N ALA A 133 4.39 9.49 10.40
CA ALA A 133 5.77 9.15 10.78
C ALA A 133 6.65 10.34 11.18
N ALA A 134 6.26 11.57 10.83
CA ALA A 134 6.95 12.80 11.20
C ALA A 134 6.40 13.43 12.49
N GLY A 135 5.15 13.09 12.86
CA GLY A 135 4.50 13.56 14.09
C GLY A 135 4.69 12.63 15.29
N SER A 136 5.50 11.58 15.16
CA SER A 136 5.79 10.57 16.19
C SER A 136 7.16 10.79 16.82
#